data_AF-A0A223YWN8-F1
#
_entry.id   AF-A0A223YWN8-F1
#
_cell.length_a   1.000
_cell.length_b   1.000
_cell.length_c   1.000
_cell.angle_alpha   90.00
_cell.angle_beta   90.00
_cell.angle_gamma   90.00
#
_symmetry.space_group_name_H-M   'P 1'
#
loop_
_entity.id
_entity.type
_entity.pdbx_description
1 polymer ?
#
loop_
_entity_poly.entity_id
_entity_poly.type
_entity_poly.pdbx_seq_one_letter_code
_entity_poly.pdbx_strand_id
1 'polypeptide(L)'
;MRDLLSDRRGFAFSLDVLLAIIPLTILLGMLAADMDNIMYLTQSTVYQSSLDRQASDVADALVESSGIPPDWEQKGNPDSIGLARYDPVRKIPQKNYLSPAKIAGINTTNMGELVGPEYGYYINISTTEGLTVRTLGTLNTSAPDIARVERYVLTTKVERVGSLEGLIRDAGQPRTYTTNFPTNDAYLRIYDYWVLVINRGYDSAFVDVNNNRVVPPNEINRHITEIKKQINETYLYNYTEFRDNILSVRTQSNPGASMDVYILAAPKGTPPGQITLDNVRVRPARFVLYLWLK
;
A
#
# COMPACT_ATOMS: atom_id res chain seq x y z
N MET A 1 3.44 -27.68 -93.07
CA MET A 1 3.05 -28.54 -91.92
C MET A 1 4.13 -28.58 -90.84
N ARG A 2 4.83 -27.46 -90.58
CA ARG A 2 5.94 -27.37 -89.60
C ARG A 2 5.69 -26.32 -88.50
N ASP A 3 4.72 -25.41 -88.71
CA ASP A 3 4.32 -24.37 -87.74
C ASP A 3 3.30 -24.81 -86.67
N LEU A 4 2.63 -25.95 -86.84
CA LEU A 4 1.67 -26.47 -85.83
C LEU A 4 2.36 -27.21 -84.66
N LEU A 5 3.63 -27.58 -84.81
CA LEU A 5 4.40 -28.31 -83.80
C LEU A 5 5.18 -27.38 -82.85
N SER A 6 5.52 -26.16 -83.27
CA SER A 6 6.10 -25.13 -82.40
C SER A 6 5.06 -24.57 -81.43
N ASP A 7 3.82 -24.38 -81.92
CA ASP A 7 2.70 -23.85 -81.14
C ASP A 7 2.25 -24.82 -80.02
N ARG A 8 2.26 -26.14 -80.30
CA ARG A 8 2.00 -27.18 -79.29
C ARG A 8 3.03 -27.20 -78.14
N ARG A 9 4.28 -26.83 -78.41
CA ARG A 9 5.33 -26.78 -77.37
C ARG A 9 5.18 -25.56 -76.47
N GLY A 10 4.79 -24.40 -77.04
CA GLY A 10 4.43 -23.21 -76.26
C GLY A 10 3.19 -23.43 -75.38
N PHE A 11 2.18 -24.12 -75.92
CA PHE A 11 0.97 -24.49 -75.18
C PHE A 11 1.23 -25.53 -74.07
N ALA A 12 2.10 -26.51 -74.32
CA ALA A 12 2.49 -27.48 -73.29
C ALA A 12 3.28 -26.83 -72.15
N PHE A 13 4.18 -25.89 -72.46
CA PHE A 13 4.94 -25.14 -71.46
C PHE A 13 4.05 -24.20 -70.63
N SER A 14 3.12 -23.47 -71.26
CA SER A 14 2.21 -22.61 -70.53
C SER A 14 1.23 -23.39 -69.65
N LEU A 15 0.76 -24.56 -70.12
CA LEU A 15 -0.08 -25.47 -69.34
C LEU A 15 0.66 -26.02 -68.11
N ASP A 16 1.93 -26.41 -68.28
CA ASP A 16 2.75 -26.96 -67.19
C ASP A 16 3.08 -25.88 -66.14
N VAL A 17 3.39 -24.66 -66.59
CA VAL A 17 3.56 -23.50 -65.69
C VAL A 17 2.25 -23.16 -64.96
N LEU A 18 1.10 -23.19 -65.64
CA LEU A 18 -0.20 -22.95 -65.00
C LEU A 18 -0.51 -24.03 -63.94
N LEU A 19 -0.29 -25.30 -64.28
CA LEU A 19 -0.46 -26.44 -63.37
C LEU A 19 0.49 -26.39 -62.18
N ALA A 20 1.70 -25.84 -62.35
CA ALA A 20 2.65 -25.62 -61.25
C ALA A 20 2.25 -24.43 -60.34
N ILE A 21 1.59 -23.40 -60.89
CA ILE A 21 1.18 -22.21 -60.12
C ILE A 21 -0.03 -22.50 -59.22
N ILE A 22 -0.98 -23.34 -59.64
CA ILE A 22 -2.19 -23.66 -58.84
C ILE A 22 -1.85 -24.19 -57.42
N PRO A 23 -1.02 -25.24 -57.25
CA PRO A 23 -0.66 -25.71 -55.91
C PRO A 23 0.20 -24.68 -55.15
N LEU A 24 1.02 -23.88 -55.85
CA LEU A 24 1.82 -22.81 -55.23
C LEU A 24 0.93 -21.70 -54.66
N THR A 25 -0.11 -21.28 -55.38
CA THR A 25 -1.05 -20.24 -54.92
C THR A 25 -1.92 -20.73 -53.78
N ILE A 26 -2.32 -22.01 -53.79
CA ILE A 26 -3.02 -22.64 -52.65
C ILE A 26 -2.11 -22.67 -51.42
N LEU A 27 -0.85 -23.07 -51.55
CA LEU A 27 0.14 -23.06 -50.46
C LEU A 27 0.37 -21.64 -49.91
N LEU A 28 0.56 -20.64 -50.79
CA LEU A 28 0.72 -19.25 -50.39
C LEU A 28 -0.53 -18.69 -49.70
N GLY A 29 -1.73 -19.05 -50.17
CA GLY A 29 -2.99 -18.64 -49.54
C GLY A 29 -3.17 -19.21 -48.13
N MET A 30 -2.82 -20.49 -47.93
CA MET A 30 -2.83 -21.12 -46.60
C MET A 30 -1.77 -20.49 -45.68
N LEU A 31 -0.55 -20.27 -46.18
CA LEU A 31 0.52 -19.63 -45.41
C LEU A 31 0.18 -18.20 -45.00
N ALA A 32 -0.48 -17.42 -45.87
CA ALA A 32 -0.92 -16.06 -45.53
C ALA A 32 -1.96 -16.07 -44.40
N ALA A 33 -2.94 -16.98 -44.46
CA ALA A 33 -3.95 -17.11 -43.41
C ALA A 33 -3.35 -17.56 -42.06
N ASP A 34 -2.38 -18.48 -42.09
CA ASP A 34 -1.68 -18.92 -40.88
C ASP A 34 -0.75 -17.82 -40.34
N MET A 35 -0.10 -17.04 -41.20
CA MET A 35 0.71 -15.89 -40.81
C MET A 35 -0.11 -14.82 -40.09
N ASP A 36 -1.35 -14.54 -40.54
CA ASP A 36 -2.22 -13.59 -39.86
C ASP A 36 -2.58 -14.05 -38.44
N ASN A 37 -2.90 -15.34 -38.26
CA ASN A 37 -3.17 -15.92 -36.95
C ASN A 37 -1.94 -15.90 -36.04
N ILE A 38 -0.77 -16.28 -36.56
CA ILE A 38 0.49 -16.26 -35.81
C ILE A 38 0.85 -14.82 -35.44
N MET A 39 0.64 -13.85 -36.33
CA MET A 39 0.92 -12.44 -36.05
C MET A 39 0.01 -11.91 -34.94
N TYR A 40 -1.28 -12.23 -34.97
CA TYR A 40 -2.21 -11.86 -33.90
C TYR A 40 -1.81 -12.44 -32.54
N LEU A 41 -1.48 -13.74 -32.49
CA LEU A 41 -1.01 -14.40 -31.27
C LEU A 41 0.30 -13.80 -30.76
N THR A 42 1.23 -13.49 -31.66
CA THR A 42 2.52 -12.87 -31.33
C THR A 42 2.31 -11.47 -30.77
N GLN A 43 1.45 -10.66 -31.40
CA GLN A 43 1.12 -9.33 -30.91
C GLN A 43 0.50 -9.38 -29.51
N SER A 44 -0.54 -10.21 -29.31
CA SER A 44 -1.19 -10.39 -28.01
C SER A 44 -0.18 -10.83 -26.93
N THR A 45 0.70 -11.78 -27.25
CA THR A 45 1.74 -12.26 -26.31
C THR A 45 2.73 -11.15 -25.94
N VAL A 46 3.18 -10.36 -26.92
CA VAL A 46 4.10 -9.24 -26.69
C VAL A 46 3.45 -8.16 -25.85
N TYR A 47 2.18 -7.84 -26.10
CA TYR A 47 1.42 -6.87 -25.31
C TYR A 47 1.25 -7.34 -23.86
N GLN A 48 0.83 -8.59 -23.64
CA GLN A 48 0.69 -9.16 -22.31
C GLN A 48 2.02 -9.15 -21.56
N SER A 49 3.11 -9.56 -22.21
CA SER A 49 4.44 -9.54 -21.60
C SER A 49 4.90 -8.13 -21.24
N SER A 50 4.56 -7.12 -22.05
CA SER A 50 4.88 -5.72 -21.76
C SER A 50 4.06 -5.20 -20.57
N LEU A 51 2.77 -5.55 -20.50
CA LEU A 51 1.89 -5.19 -19.40
C LEU A 51 2.36 -5.82 -18.08
N ASP A 52 2.72 -7.10 -18.08
CA ASP A 52 3.24 -7.81 -16.91
C ASP A 52 4.55 -7.21 -16.42
N ARG A 53 5.45 -6.83 -17.34
CA ARG A 53 6.69 -6.13 -17.01
C ARG A 53 6.41 -4.77 -16.38
N GLN A 54 5.56 -3.95 -16.99
CA GLN A 54 5.20 -2.64 -16.46
C GLN A 54 4.57 -2.76 -15.06
N ALA A 55 3.66 -3.71 -14.87
CA ALA A 55 3.05 -3.98 -13.57
C ALA A 55 4.10 -4.41 -12.53
N SER A 56 5.08 -5.22 -12.92
CA SER A 56 6.16 -5.62 -12.02
C SER A 56 7.04 -4.43 -11.64
N ASP A 57 7.46 -3.62 -12.61
CA ASP A 57 8.31 -2.44 -12.38
C ASP A 57 7.62 -1.43 -11.46
N VAL A 58 6.32 -1.19 -11.66
CA VAL A 58 5.51 -0.33 -10.77
C VAL A 58 5.38 -0.91 -9.37
N ALA A 59 5.09 -2.21 -9.25
CA ALA A 59 4.98 -2.87 -7.96
C ALA A 59 6.32 -2.81 -7.20
N ASP A 60 7.43 -3.09 -7.87
CA ASP A 60 8.78 -3.05 -7.30
C ASP A 60 9.17 -1.63 -6.91
N ALA A 61 8.87 -0.62 -7.74
CA ALA A 61 9.04 0.78 -7.37
C ALA A 61 8.28 1.13 -6.07
N LEU A 62 7.04 0.67 -5.92
CA LEU A 62 6.24 0.92 -4.72
C LEU A 62 6.78 0.20 -3.48
N VAL A 63 7.16 -1.08 -3.58
CA VAL A 63 7.54 -1.88 -2.38
C VAL A 63 9.02 -1.77 -2.02
N GLU A 64 9.87 -1.39 -2.95
CA GLU A 64 11.31 -1.27 -2.73
C GLU A 64 11.80 0.16 -2.51
N SER A 65 11.12 1.16 -3.05
CA SER A 65 11.49 2.57 -2.89
C SER A 65 10.73 3.25 -1.76
N SER A 66 11.38 4.22 -1.12
CA SER A 66 10.74 5.14 -0.18
C SER A 66 10.11 6.36 -0.88
N GLY A 67 10.29 6.51 -2.19
CA GLY A 67 9.89 7.72 -2.91
C GLY A 67 10.86 8.89 -2.67
N ILE A 68 10.65 9.97 -3.43
CA ILE A 68 11.45 11.18 -3.42
C ILE A 68 10.51 12.38 -3.29
N PRO A 69 10.68 13.23 -2.25
CA PRO A 69 11.57 13.03 -1.11
C PRO A 69 11.10 11.87 -0.20
N PRO A 70 11.94 11.32 0.70
CA PRO A 70 11.57 10.16 1.52
C PRO A 70 10.35 10.36 2.44
N ASP A 71 9.98 11.61 2.68
CA ASP A 71 8.86 12.09 3.49
C ASP A 71 7.73 12.68 2.62
N TRP A 72 7.61 12.23 1.36
CA TRP A 72 6.66 12.79 0.40
C TRP A 72 5.20 12.77 0.87
N GLU A 73 4.83 11.85 1.75
CA GLU A 73 3.49 11.76 2.33
C GLU A 73 3.14 12.97 3.20
N GLN A 74 4.14 13.76 3.60
CA GLN A 74 3.99 14.99 4.38
C GLN A 74 3.81 16.22 3.48
N LYS A 75 4.52 16.26 2.36
CA LYS A 75 4.60 17.45 1.50
C LYS A 75 3.56 17.46 0.39
N GLY A 76 2.98 16.30 0.06
CA GLY A 76 1.91 16.16 -0.92
C GLY A 76 2.33 16.21 -2.39
N ASN A 77 3.57 16.62 -2.69
CA ASN A 77 4.12 16.72 -4.05
C ASN A 77 5.43 15.87 -4.18
N PRO A 78 5.33 14.53 -4.27
CA PRO A 78 6.47 13.68 -4.58
C PRO A 78 6.96 13.86 -6.02
N ASP A 79 8.27 13.82 -6.23
CA ASP A 79 8.89 13.57 -7.55
C ASP A 79 8.72 12.10 -7.95
N SER A 80 8.78 11.19 -6.96
CA SER A 80 8.42 9.79 -7.14
C SER A 80 7.79 9.25 -5.87
N ILE A 81 6.81 8.35 -6.02
CA ILE A 81 6.21 7.66 -4.89
C ILE A 81 6.88 6.33 -4.62
N GLY A 82 6.87 5.95 -3.36
CA GLY A 82 7.32 4.64 -2.89
C GLY A 82 6.80 4.42 -1.48
N LEU A 83 6.35 3.21 -1.18
CA LEU A 83 5.70 2.85 0.07
C LEU A 83 6.68 2.31 1.11
N ALA A 84 7.92 1.98 0.72
CA ALA A 84 8.91 1.44 1.63
C ALA A 84 9.27 2.44 2.73
N ARG A 85 9.43 1.93 3.95
CA ARG A 85 9.88 2.69 5.11
C ARG A 85 11.30 3.18 4.88
N TYR A 86 11.56 4.43 5.24
CA TYR A 86 12.90 5.00 5.13
C TYR A 86 13.64 4.84 6.46
N ASP A 87 14.88 4.36 6.41
CA ASP A 87 15.76 4.31 7.57
C ASP A 87 16.60 5.59 7.64
N PRO A 88 16.36 6.51 8.60
CA PRO A 88 17.08 7.77 8.68
C PRO A 88 18.54 7.61 9.11
N VAL A 89 18.90 6.51 9.77
CA VAL A 89 20.27 6.23 10.23
C VAL A 89 21.11 5.74 9.07
N ARG A 90 20.60 4.76 8.33
CA ARG A 90 21.30 4.16 7.18
C ARG A 90 21.12 4.94 5.88
N LYS A 91 20.16 5.88 5.84
CA LYS A 91 19.78 6.67 4.66
C LYS A 91 19.38 5.82 3.45
N ILE A 92 18.74 4.68 3.69
CA ILE A 92 18.30 3.74 2.66
C ILE A 92 16.83 3.33 2.88
N PRO A 93 16.11 2.98 1.80
CA PRO A 93 14.79 2.37 1.93
C PRO A 93 14.90 0.96 2.52
N GLN A 94 13.97 0.61 3.40
CA GLN A 94 13.78 -0.73 3.92
C GLN A 94 12.84 -1.48 2.99
N LYS A 95 13.41 -2.14 1.99
CA LYS A 95 12.67 -2.89 0.96
C LYS A 95 11.68 -3.88 1.58
N ASN A 96 10.50 -3.98 0.99
CA ASN A 96 9.40 -4.84 1.43
C ASN A 96 8.90 -4.56 2.86
N TYR A 97 9.32 -3.47 3.50
CA TYR A 97 8.73 -3.00 4.75
C TYR A 97 7.99 -1.70 4.43
N LEU A 98 6.66 -1.77 4.34
CA LEU A 98 5.85 -0.63 4.01
C LEU A 98 5.61 0.28 5.22
N SER A 99 5.73 1.59 5.01
CA SER A 99 5.35 2.59 5.99
C SER A 99 3.82 2.75 6.01
N PRO A 100 3.16 2.60 7.17
CA PRO A 100 1.73 2.88 7.29
C PRO A 100 1.38 4.29 6.78
N ALA A 101 2.23 5.29 7.05
CA ALA A 101 1.96 6.67 6.70
C ALA A 101 1.92 6.89 5.19
N LYS A 102 2.82 6.23 4.48
CA LYS A 102 2.85 6.26 3.01
C LYS A 102 1.68 5.51 2.40
N ILE A 103 1.29 4.38 3.02
CA ILE A 103 0.08 3.64 2.62
C ILE A 103 -1.20 4.48 2.83
N ALA A 104 -1.27 5.29 3.89
CA ALA A 104 -2.39 6.17 4.14
C ALA A 104 -2.39 7.39 3.21
N GLY A 105 -1.20 7.96 2.95
CA GLY A 105 -1.02 9.17 2.13
C GLY A 105 -1.11 8.97 0.62
N ILE A 106 -0.95 7.73 0.12
CA ILE A 106 -1.07 7.47 -1.31
C ILE A 106 -2.49 7.74 -1.83
N ASN A 107 -2.56 8.49 -2.92
CA ASN A 107 -3.81 8.91 -3.57
C ASN A 107 -3.82 8.54 -5.06
N THR A 108 -4.95 8.82 -5.72
CA THR A 108 -5.14 8.41 -7.12
C THR A 108 -4.32 9.21 -8.12
N THR A 109 -4.00 10.46 -7.81
CA THR A 109 -3.20 11.35 -8.66
C THR A 109 -1.77 10.84 -8.75
N ASN A 110 -1.12 10.64 -7.60
CA ASN A 110 0.27 10.16 -7.56
C ASN A 110 0.42 8.77 -8.18
N MET A 111 -0.56 7.89 -7.96
CA MET A 111 -0.57 6.59 -8.63
C MET A 111 -0.73 6.73 -10.14
N GLY A 112 -1.62 7.61 -10.61
CA GLY A 112 -1.82 7.88 -12.04
C GLY A 112 -0.55 8.39 -12.72
N GLU A 113 0.25 9.21 -12.04
CA GLU A 113 1.55 9.67 -12.52
C GLU A 113 2.58 8.54 -12.58
N LEU A 114 2.60 7.64 -11.60
CA LEU A 114 3.53 6.50 -11.57
C LEU A 114 3.21 5.45 -12.65
N VAL A 115 1.94 5.05 -12.80
CA VAL A 115 1.56 4.05 -13.79
C VAL A 115 1.48 4.61 -15.21
N GLY A 116 1.14 5.89 -15.36
CA GLY A 116 0.88 6.54 -16.64
C GLY A 116 -0.63 6.65 -16.96
N PRO A 117 -1.01 7.65 -17.79
CA PRO A 117 -2.41 8.00 -18.03
C PRO A 117 -3.21 6.90 -18.75
N GLU A 118 -2.55 6.10 -19.58
CA GLU A 118 -3.16 5.04 -20.40
C GLU A 118 -3.53 3.78 -19.60
N TYR A 119 -3.05 3.67 -18.35
CA TYR A 119 -3.28 2.50 -17.52
C TYR A 119 -4.36 2.74 -16.46
N GLY A 120 -5.21 1.75 -16.28
CA GLY A 120 -6.03 1.57 -15.09
C GLY A 120 -5.28 0.72 -14.07
N TYR A 121 -5.54 0.97 -12.78
CA TYR A 121 -4.89 0.23 -11.71
C TYR A 121 -5.84 -0.02 -10.54
N TYR A 122 -5.51 -1.06 -9.78
CA TYR A 122 -6.11 -1.33 -8.49
C TYR A 122 -5.07 -1.93 -7.55
N ILE A 123 -4.92 -1.35 -6.36
CA ILE A 123 -4.02 -1.83 -5.31
C ILE A 123 -4.86 -2.42 -4.19
N ASN A 124 -4.45 -3.57 -3.69
CA ASN A 124 -4.97 -4.16 -2.47
C ASN A 124 -3.82 -4.63 -1.57
N ILE A 125 -3.74 -4.05 -0.38
CA ILE A 125 -2.81 -4.44 0.67
C ILE A 125 -3.62 -5.12 1.77
N SER A 126 -3.32 -6.39 2.01
CA SER A 126 -4.01 -7.21 3.01
C SER A 126 -2.99 -7.96 3.86
N THR A 127 -3.26 -8.10 5.16
CA THR A 127 -2.47 -8.98 6.02
C THR A 127 -2.66 -10.45 5.59
N THR A 128 -1.74 -11.34 5.98
CA THR A 128 -1.88 -12.78 5.71
C THR A 128 -3.13 -13.40 6.34
N GLU A 129 -3.73 -12.74 7.32
CA GLU A 129 -4.97 -13.14 7.99
C GLU A 129 -6.24 -12.64 7.25
N GLY A 130 -6.08 -12.00 6.09
CA GLY A 130 -7.19 -11.53 5.24
C GLY A 130 -7.73 -10.17 5.63
N LEU A 131 -7.19 -9.52 6.66
CA LEU A 131 -7.58 -8.15 7.01
C LEU A 131 -7.01 -7.17 5.98
N THR A 132 -7.89 -6.41 5.32
CA THR A 132 -7.52 -5.34 4.41
C THR A 132 -6.91 -4.17 5.17
N VAL A 133 -5.70 -3.78 4.78
CA VAL A 133 -4.98 -2.61 5.28
C VAL A 133 -5.38 -1.39 4.45
N ARG A 134 -5.32 -1.50 3.12
CA ARG A 134 -5.68 -0.41 2.20
C ARG A 134 -6.02 -0.95 0.82
N THR A 135 -7.00 -0.32 0.19
CA THR A 135 -7.27 -0.45 -1.24
C THR A 135 -7.22 0.92 -1.91
N LEU A 136 -6.78 0.97 -3.16
CA LEU A 136 -6.76 2.20 -3.95
C LEU A 136 -7.11 1.91 -5.41
N GLY A 137 -7.92 2.79 -6.01
CA GLY A 137 -8.47 2.60 -7.35
C GLY A 137 -9.73 1.74 -7.36
N THR A 138 -10.26 1.47 -8.56
CA THR A 138 -11.44 0.63 -8.78
C THR A 138 -11.07 -0.47 -9.75
N LEU A 139 -11.17 -1.72 -9.33
CA LEU A 139 -10.88 -2.87 -10.18
C LEU A 139 -11.90 -2.94 -11.34
N ASN A 140 -11.41 -2.92 -12.58
CA ASN A 140 -12.23 -3.18 -13.76
C ASN A 140 -12.11 -4.65 -14.15
N THR A 141 -13.08 -5.48 -13.77
CA THR A 141 -13.11 -6.91 -14.11
C THR A 141 -13.48 -7.19 -15.57
N SER A 142 -13.90 -6.17 -16.32
CA SER A 142 -14.29 -6.28 -17.73
C SER A 142 -13.18 -5.91 -18.70
N ALA A 143 -12.00 -5.52 -18.19
CA ALA A 143 -10.82 -5.29 -19.03
C ALA A 143 -10.35 -6.62 -19.65
N PRO A 144 -9.99 -6.64 -20.95
CA PRO A 144 -9.62 -7.86 -21.65
C PRO A 144 -8.36 -8.51 -21.07
N ASP A 145 -7.36 -7.70 -20.73
CA ASP A 145 -6.08 -8.15 -20.17
C ASP A 145 -5.78 -7.39 -18.87
N ILE A 146 -5.53 -8.13 -17.78
CA ILE A 146 -5.17 -7.58 -16.47
C ILE A 146 -3.91 -8.26 -15.96
N ALA A 147 -2.82 -7.51 -15.86
CA ALA A 147 -1.61 -7.95 -15.18
C ALA A 147 -1.85 -7.92 -13.67
N ARG A 148 -1.52 -9.02 -12.99
CA ARG A 148 -1.62 -9.14 -11.53
C ARG A 148 -0.25 -9.45 -10.95
N VAL A 149 0.27 -8.51 -10.16
CA VAL A 149 1.55 -8.65 -9.48
C VAL A 149 1.34 -8.74 -7.99
N GLU A 150 1.98 -9.74 -7.38
CA GLU A 150 1.92 -10.00 -5.95
C GLU A 150 3.32 -9.89 -5.33
N ARG A 151 3.41 -9.26 -4.16
CA ARG A 151 4.62 -9.15 -3.35
C ARG A 151 4.30 -9.42 -1.89
N TYR A 152 5.19 -10.17 -1.23
CA TYR A 152 5.16 -10.34 0.21
C TYR A 152 5.88 -9.18 0.88
N VAL A 153 5.19 -8.52 1.80
CA VAL A 153 5.67 -7.31 2.48
C VAL A 153 5.43 -7.41 3.97
N LEU A 154 6.09 -6.57 4.74
CA LEU A 154 5.88 -6.35 6.15
C LEU A 154 5.18 -5.00 6.32
N THR A 155 4.11 -4.96 7.11
CA THR A 155 3.43 -3.71 7.44
C THR A 155 2.75 -3.80 8.80
N THR A 156 2.29 -2.67 9.31
CA THR A 156 1.40 -2.58 10.46
C THR A 156 0.14 -1.86 10.03
N LYS A 157 -0.99 -2.19 10.66
CA LYS A 157 -2.22 -1.43 10.41
C LYS A 157 -2.21 -0.10 11.15
N VAL A 158 -1.60 -0.11 12.33
CA VAL A 158 -1.53 1.02 13.24
C VAL A 158 -0.06 1.25 13.59
N GLU A 159 0.34 2.50 13.71
CA GLU A 159 1.70 2.86 14.09
C GLU A 159 1.75 3.30 15.55
N ARG A 160 2.75 2.82 16.30
CA ARG A 160 3.01 3.29 17.66
C ARG A 160 3.95 4.48 17.60
N VAL A 161 3.43 5.66 17.94
CA VAL A 161 4.16 6.95 17.87
C VAL A 161 4.68 7.42 19.23
N GLY A 162 4.18 6.85 20.33
CA GLY A 162 4.64 7.13 21.69
C GLY A 162 4.18 6.06 22.68
N SER A 163 4.91 5.88 23.79
CA SER A 163 4.55 4.90 24.81
C SER A 163 5.19 5.16 26.17
N LEU A 164 4.46 4.83 27.23
CA LEU A 164 4.92 4.74 28.62
C LEU A 164 4.89 3.28 29.11
N GLU A 165 5.30 2.35 28.25
CA GLU A 165 5.28 0.91 28.51
C GLU A 165 6.28 0.54 29.62
N GLY A 166 5.80 -0.18 30.64
CA GLY A 166 6.60 -0.70 31.74
C GLY A 166 7.07 0.34 32.78
N LEU A 167 6.84 1.63 32.52
CA LEU A 167 7.28 2.74 33.36
C LEU A 167 6.30 3.07 34.49
N ILE A 168 5.00 2.89 34.27
CA ILE A 168 3.97 3.29 35.24
C ILE A 168 3.72 2.13 36.21
N ARG A 169 4.25 2.27 37.42
CA ARG A 169 4.08 1.33 38.53
C ARG A 169 3.75 2.10 39.80
N ASP A 170 3.08 1.43 40.73
CA ASP A 170 2.86 2.01 42.04
C ASP A 170 4.19 2.34 42.74
N ALA A 171 4.21 3.52 43.35
CA ALA A 171 5.38 4.07 44.02
C ALA A 171 5.04 4.56 45.45
N GLY A 172 3.89 4.17 45.99
CA GLY A 172 3.40 4.63 47.29
C GLY A 172 2.88 6.08 47.32
N GLN A 173 3.03 6.83 46.23
CA GLN A 173 2.54 8.21 46.07
C GLN A 173 2.09 8.49 44.63
N PRO A 174 1.13 9.41 44.41
CA PRO A 174 0.74 9.82 43.06
C PRO A 174 1.92 10.38 42.26
N ARG A 175 2.12 9.86 41.04
CA ARG A 175 3.18 10.32 40.12
C ARG A 175 2.62 10.66 38.75
N THR A 176 3.26 11.64 38.12
CA THR A 176 2.99 12.00 36.72
C THR A 176 4.13 11.47 35.86
N TYR A 177 3.78 10.77 34.79
CA TYR A 177 4.69 10.24 33.79
C TYR A 177 4.42 10.94 32.46
N THR A 178 5.47 11.28 31.72
CA THR A 178 5.34 12.02 30.46
C THR A 178 6.14 11.40 29.34
N THR A 179 5.59 11.43 28.13
CA THR A 179 6.30 11.10 26.89
C THR A 179 5.89 12.08 25.80
N ASN A 180 6.74 12.23 24.81
CA ASN A 180 6.47 13.05 23.65
C ASN A 180 6.09 12.20 22.44
N PHE A 181 5.34 12.77 21.51
CA PHE A 181 5.08 12.20 20.19
C PHE A 181 4.87 13.30 19.15
N PRO A 182 5.49 13.20 17.97
CA PRO A 182 5.44 14.26 16.96
C PRO A 182 4.14 14.21 16.15
N THR A 183 3.55 15.37 15.87
CA THR A 183 2.48 15.54 14.86
C THR A 183 2.75 16.75 13.96
N ASN A 184 2.18 16.73 12.77
CA ASN A 184 2.13 17.86 11.83
C ASN A 184 0.77 17.88 11.11
N ASP A 185 0.49 18.95 10.37
CA ASP A 185 -0.78 19.12 9.67
C ASP A 185 -1.04 18.01 8.63
N ALA A 186 -0.01 17.58 7.91
CA ALA A 186 -0.12 16.55 6.90
C ALA A 186 -0.52 15.19 7.50
N TYR A 187 0.12 14.79 8.62
CA TYR A 187 -0.23 13.54 9.29
C TYR A 187 -1.62 13.64 9.93
N LEU A 188 -2.01 14.78 10.47
CA LEU A 188 -3.37 14.97 11.00
C LEU A 188 -4.44 14.93 9.92
N ARG A 189 -4.13 15.07 8.63
CA ARG A 189 -5.10 14.88 7.53
C ARG A 189 -5.34 13.40 7.24
N ILE A 190 -4.35 12.54 7.44
CA ILE A 190 -4.40 11.11 7.08
C ILE A 190 -4.59 10.17 8.29
N TYR A 191 -4.26 10.64 9.49
CA TYR A 191 -4.30 9.87 10.73
C TYR A 191 -5.27 10.43 11.78
N ASP A 192 -5.94 9.50 12.45
CA ASP A 192 -6.51 9.70 13.77
C ASP A 192 -5.53 9.17 14.81
N TYR A 193 -5.34 9.93 15.90
CA TYR A 193 -4.49 9.53 17.00
C TYR A 193 -5.34 8.99 18.15
N TRP A 194 -4.88 7.90 18.75
CA TRP A 194 -5.59 7.18 19.80
C TRP A 194 -4.70 6.97 21.02
N VAL A 195 -5.28 7.10 22.20
CA VAL A 195 -4.72 6.63 23.46
C VAL A 195 -5.25 5.23 23.74
N LEU A 196 -4.33 4.27 23.86
CA LEU A 196 -4.62 2.93 24.36
C LEU A 196 -4.01 2.78 25.76
N VAL A 197 -4.86 2.60 26.76
CA VAL A 197 -4.45 2.35 28.14
C VAL A 197 -4.66 0.87 28.45
N ILE A 198 -3.62 0.22 28.95
CA ILE A 198 -3.70 -1.13 29.54
C ILE A 198 -3.54 -0.97 31.04
N ASN A 199 -4.65 -1.07 31.77
CA ASN A 199 -4.68 -0.92 33.20
C ASN A 199 -4.55 -2.29 33.88
N ARG A 200 -3.62 -2.40 34.83
CA ARG A 200 -3.39 -3.60 35.65
C ARG A 200 -3.53 -3.23 37.12
N GLY A 201 -4.73 -2.77 37.49
CA GLY A 201 -5.14 -2.63 38.89
C GLY A 201 -5.18 -1.21 39.45
N TYR A 202 -5.02 -0.14 38.66
CA TYR A 202 -5.30 1.20 39.17
C TYR A 202 -6.80 1.46 39.30
N ASP A 203 -7.19 2.03 40.44
CA ASP A 203 -8.56 2.46 40.72
C ASP A 203 -8.91 3.82 40.13
N SER A 204 -7.90 4.66 39.90
CA SER A 204 -8.08 5.94 39.23
C SER A 204 -6.74 6.44 38.68
N ALA A 205 -6.78 6.91 37.44
CA ALA A 205 -5.70 7.64 36.79
C ALA A 205 -6.30 8.51 35.69
N PHE A 206 -5.56 9.46 35.16
CA PHE A 206 -5.99 10.21 34.00
C PHE A 206 -4.88 10.41 32.99
N VAL A 207 -5.29 10.64 31.75
CA VAL A 207 -4.41 10.87 30.63
C VAL A 207 -4.75 12.21 29.98
N ASP A 208 -3.76 13.09 29.94
CA ASP A 208 -3.83 14.40 29.31
C ASP A 208 -2.88 14.44 28.11
N VAL A 209 -3.32 15.10 27.02
CA VAL A 209 -2.51 15.41 25.84
C VAL A 209 -2.48 16.93 25.69
N ASN A 210 -1.28 17.52 25.71
CA ASN A 210 -1.11 18.98 25.68
C ASN A 210 -2.02 19.72 26.68
N ASN A 211 -2.09 19.21 27.92
CA ASN A 211 -2.95 19.69 29.01
C ASN A 211 -4.47 19.55 28.80
N ASN A 212 -4.92 18.85 27.75
CA ASN A 212 -6.32 18.53 27.51
C ASN A 212 -6.64 17.09 27.96
N ARG A 213 -7.74 16.92 28.70
CA ARG A 213 -8.18 15.61 29.23
C ARG A 213 -8.70 14.71 28.11
N VAL A 214 -7.99 13.61 27.86
CA VAL A 214 -8.40 12.58 26.88
C VAL A 214 -9.06 11.39 27.57
N VAL A 215 -8.44 10.89 28.65
CA VAL A 215 -9.02 9.81 29.46
C VAL A 215 -9.32 10.35 30.85
N PRO A 216 -10.61 10.53 31.21
CA PRO A 216 -11.00 11.05 32.51
C PRO A 216 -10.87 9.99 33.62
N PRO A 217 -10.73 10.41 34.90
CA PRO A 217 -10.45 9.48 36.00
C PRO A 217 -11.55 8.46 36.28
N ASN A 218 -12.79 8.76 35.91
CA ASN A 218 -13.95 7.89 36.08
C ASN A 218 -13.99 6.72 35.10
N GLU A 219 -13.23 6.80 34.01
CA GLU A 219 -13.14 5.72 33.03
C GLU A 219 -12.05 4.69 33.38
N ILE A 220 -11.17 5.02 34.32
CA ILE A 220 -10.14 4.11 34.83
C ILE A 220 -10.64 3.51 36.14
N ASN A 221 -10.75 2.18 36.17
CA ASN A 221 -11.14 1.40 37.34
C ASN A 221 -10.36 0.07 37.32
N ARG A 222 -10.10 -0.54 38.49
CA ARG A 222 -9.43 -1.85 38.62
C ARG A 222 -10.02 -2.96 37.74
N HIS A 223 -11.32 -2.90 37.42
CA HIS A 223 -12.02 -3.91 36.63
C HIS A 223 -11.96 -3.65 35.12
N ILE A 224 -11.56 -2.45 34.71
CA ILE A 224 -11.43 -2.08 33.29
C ILE A 224 -9.96 -2.23 32.92
N THR A 225 -9.66 -3.24 32.11
CA THR A 225 -8.29 -3.60 31.74
C THR A 225 -7.78 -2.86 30.51
N GLU A 226 -8.67 -2.45 29.60
CA GLU A 226 -8.32 -1.81 28.34
C GLU A 226 -9.24 -0.62 28.05
N ILE A 227 -8.65 0.54 27.73
CA ILE A 227 -9.38 1.76 27.40
C ILE A 227 -8.82 2.32 26.10
N LYS A 228 -9.73 2.68 25.19
CA LYS A 228 -9.42 3.20 23.85
C LYS A 228 -10.11 4.54 23.68
N LYS A 229 -9.35 5.60 23.51
CA LYS A 229 -9.90 6.93 23.26
C LYS A 229 -9.21 7.61 22.09
N GLN A 230 -10.00 8.10 21.15
CA GLN A 230 -9.51 8.97 20.11
C GLN A 230 -9.15 10.32 20.74
N ILE A 231 -7.99 10.85 20.37
CA ILE A 231 -7.56 12.19 20.74
C ILE A 231 -8.25 13.16 19.78
N ASN A 232 -8.86 14.21 20.32
CA ASN A 232 -9.40 15.28 19.49
C ASN A 232 -8.25 15.98 18.75
N GLU A 233 -8.37 16.14 17.43
CA GLU A 233 -7.35 16.79 16.60
C GLU A 233 -7.01 18.20 17.07
N THR A 234 -7.97 18.92 17.70
CA THR A 234 -7.74 20.26 18.25
C THR A 234 -6.78 20.29 19.43
N TYR A 235 -6.51 19.15 20.07
CA TYR A 235 -5.54 19.03 21.15
C TYR A 235 -4.11 18.83 20.64
N LEU A 236 -3.95 18.56 19.34
CA LEU A 236 -2.67 18.22 18.73
C LEU A 236 -2.08 19.40 17.97
N TYR A 237 -0.75 19.45 17.91
CA TYR A 237 -0.05 20.45 17.12
C TYR A 237 -0.18 20.17 15.62
N ASN A 238 -0.63 21.17 14.86
CA ASN A 238 -0.94 21.08 13.43
C ASN A 238 -0.09 22.04 12.58
N TYR A 239 1.19 22.18 12.91
CA TYR A 239 2.13 22.98 12.13
C TYR A 239 2.60 22.20 10.90
N THR A 240 3.26 22.91 9.96
CA THR A 240 3.88 22.30 8.78
C THR A 240 5.04 21.37 9.14
N GLU A 241 5.82 21.74 10.15
CA GLU A 241 6.89 20.92 10.72
C GLU A 241 6.35 20.06 11.87
N PHE A 242 7.01 18.93 12.11
CA PHE A 242 6.70 18.11 13.28
C PHE A 242 6.92 18.89 14.58
N ARG A 243 5.91 18.86 15.44
CA ARG A 243 5.98 19.36 16.81
C ARG A 243 5.63 18.25 17.77
N ASP A 244 6.42 18.16 18.83
CA ASP A 244 6.22 17.19 19.89
C ASP A 244 5.03 17.60 20.75
N ASN A 245 4.00 16.76 20.75
CA ASN A 245 2.92 16.81 21.73
C ASN A 245 3.38 16.10 23.00
N ILE A 246 2.86 16.54 24.13
CA ILE A 246 3.17 15.97 25.44
C ILE A 246 1.98 15.13 25.89
N LEU A 247 2.20 13.83 26.03
CA LEU A 247 1.32 12.95 26.77
C LEU A 247 1.74 12.97 28.23
N SER A 248 0.79 13.20 29.13
CA SER A 248 0.99 13.08 30.57
C SER A 248 -0.02 12.15 31.20
N VAL A 249 0.45 11.24 32.04
CA VAL A 249 -0.36 10.27 32.76
C VAL A 249 -0.13 10.46 34.23
N ARG A 250 -1.20 10.81 34.97
CA ARG A 250 -1.13 10.91 36.42
C ARG A 250 -1.91 9.77 37.05
N THR A 251 -1.22 9.00 37.86
CA THR A 251 -1.79 7.86 38.59
C THR A 251 -1.94 8.18 40.07
N GLN A 252 -2.94 7.58 40.73
CA GLN A 252 -2.99 7.53 42.18
C GLN A 252 -2.09 6.41 42.71
N SER A 253 -1.74 6.43 44.00
CA SER A 253 -1.06 5.27 44.58
C SER A 253 -2.06 4.13 44.76
N ASN A 254 -1.75 2.96 44.19
CA ASN A 254 -2.52 1.75 44.39
C ASN A 254 -1.57 0.55 44.49
N PRO A 255 -1.38 -0.06 45.67
CA PRO A 255 -0.36 -1.08 45.88
C PRO A 255 -0.40 -2.22 44.86
N GLY A 256 0.74 -2.47 44.22
CA GLY A 256 0.89 -3.54 43.23
C GLY A 256 0.29 -3.26 41.85
N ALA A 257 -0.29 -2.07 41.63
CA ALA A 257 -0.84 -1.70 40.34
C ALA A 257 0.25 -1.32 39.33
N SER A 258 -0.02 -1.60 38.06
CA SER A 258 0.77 -1.11 36.93
C SER A 258 -0.13 -0.70 35.78
N MET A 259 0.41 0.12 34.87
CA MET A 259 -0.33 0.59 33.70
C MET A 259 0.64 0.76 32.54
N ASP A 260 0.18 0.53 31.33
CA ASP A 260 0.88 0.97 30.13
C ASP A 260 -0.03 1.90 29.34
N VAL A 261 0.55 2.95 28.78
CA VAL A 261 -0.18 3.88 27.91
C VAL A 261 0.57 3.98 26.60
N TYR A 262 -0.16 3.82 25.50
CA TYR A 262 0.35 3.88 24.14
C TYR A 262 -0.38 4.95 23.35
N ILE A 263 0.36 5.59 22.44
CA ILE A 263 -0.18 6.53 21.47
C ILE A 263 -0.06 5.87 20.11
N LEU A 264 -1.21 5.69 19.49
CA LEU A 264 -1.37 4.93 18.27
C LEU A 264 -1.88 5.85 17.16
N ALA A 265 -1.16 5.94 16.04
CA ALA A 265 -1.61 6.60 14.83
C ALA A 265 -2.27 5.56 13.92
N ALA A 266 -3.57 5.73 13.67
CA ALA A 266 -4.37 4.84 12.82
C ALA A 266 -5.00 5.63 11.67
N PRO A 267 -5.01 5.12 10.43
CA PRO A 267 -5.58 5.85 9.30
C PRO A 267 -7.00 6.34 9.62
N LYS A 268 -7.36 7.53 9.16
CA LYS A 268 -8.66 8.12 9.50
C LYS A 268 -9.83 7.19 9.21
N GLY A 269 -10.76 7.12 10.16
CA GLY A 269 -11.93 6.23 10.08
C GLY A 269 -11.67 4.78 10.51
N THR A 270 -10.49 4.49 11.09
CA THR A 270 -10.23 3.18 11.72
C THR A 270 -11.16 2.99 12.93
N PRO A 271 -11.96 1.90 12.98
CA PRO A 271 -12.87 1.68 14.10
C PRO A 271 -12.12 1.35 15.40
N PRO A 272 -12.67 1.70 16.59
CA PRO A 272 -12.03 1.47 17.88
C PRO A 272 -11.62 0.01 18.14
N GLY A 273 -12.38 -0.96 17.61
CA GLY A 273 -12.07 -2.38 17.74
C GLY A 273 -10.76 -2.80 17.10
N GLN A 274 -10.23 -2.01 16.15
CA GLN A 274 -8.95 -2.26 15.47
C GLN A 274 -7.77 -1.52 16.14
N ILE A 275 -8.03 -0.72 17.18
CA ILE A 275 -6.99 -0.06 17.97
C ILE A 275 -6.57 -1.03 19.07
N THR A 276 -5.63 -1.91 18.75
CA THR A 276 -5.10 -2.95 19.66
C THR A 276 -3.58 -3.04 19.51
N LEU A 277 -2.89 -3.50 20.56
CA LEU A 277 -1.45 -3.78 20.47
C LEU A 277 -1.11 -4.83 19.41
N ASP A 278 -2.05 -5.72 19.10
CA ASP A 278 -1.89 -6.74 18.07
C ASP A 278 -1.78 -6.14 16.67
N ASN A 279 -2.45 -5.02 16.41
CA ASN A 279 -2.42 -4.30 15.12
C ASN A 279 -1.26 -3.32 14.98
N VAL A 280 -0.49 -3.12 16.06
CA VAL A 280 0.77 -2.37 16.10
C VAL A 280 1.95 -3.23 15.71
N ARG A 281 1.85 -4.55 15.89
CA ARG A 281 2.93 -5.48 15.55
C ARG A 281 3.11 -5.55 14.04
N VAL A 282 4.37 -5.56 13.62
CA VAL A 282 4.74 -5.79 12.22
C VAL A 282 4.30 -7.20 11.85
N ARG A 283 3.47 -7.31 10.81
CA ARG A 283 2.96 -8.58 10.32
C ARG A 283 3.31 -8.77 8.84
N PRO A 284 3.50 -10.02 8.42
CA PRO A 284 3.45 -10.37 7.01
C PRO A 284 2.13 -9.93 6.39
N ALA A 285 2.24 -9.31 5.23
CA ALA A 285 1.14 -8.84 4.42
C ALA A 285 1.44 -9.11 2.94
N ARG A 286 0.39 -9.04 2.16
CA ARG A 286 0.39 -9.22 0.73
C ARG A 286 0.04 -7.89 0.08
N PHE A 287 0.95 -7.39 -0.74
CA PHE A 287 0.70 -6.31 -1.68
C PHE A 287 0.29 -6.92 -3.02
N VAL A 288 -0.88 -6.54 -3.53
CA VAL A 288 -1.35 -6.94 -4.85
C VAL A 288 -1.62 -5.70 -5.68
N LEU A 289 -0.98 -5.62 -6.84
CA LEU A 289 -1.25 -4.62 -7.87
C LEU A 289 -1.93 -5.32 -9.06
N TYR A 290 -3.02 -4.73 -9.52
CA TYR A 290 -3.66 -5.02 -10.78
C TYR A 290 -3.42 -3.84 -11.72
N LEU A 291 -3.02 -4.11 -12.95
CA LEU A 291 -2.78 -3.10 -13.99
C LEU A 291 -3.42 -3.56 -15.30
N TRP A 292 -4.07 -2.65 -16.01
CA TRP A 292 -4.68 -2.91 -17.32
C TRP A 292 -4.62 -1.66 -18.19
N LEU A 293 -4.75 -1.83 -19.50
CA LEU A 293 -4.92 -0.70 -20.43
C LEU A 293 -6.38 -0.21 -20.41
N LYS A 294 -6.57 1.11 -20.42
CA LYS A 294 -7.90 1.74 -20.44
C LYS A 294 -8.59 1.65 -21.80
#